data_AF-A0A7C1G1H7-F1
#
_entry.id   AF-A0A7C1G1H7-F1
#
_cell.length_a   1.000
_cell.length_b   1.000
_cell.length_c   1.000
_cell.angle_alpha   90.00
_cell.angle_beta   90.00
_cell.angle_gamma   90.00
#
_symmetry.space_group_name_H-M   'P 1'
#
loop_
_entity.id
_entity.type
_entity.pdbx_description
1 polymer ?
#
loop_
_entity_poly.entity_id
_entity_poly.type
_entity_poly.pdbx_seq_one_letter_code
_entity_poly.pdbx_strand_id
1 'polypeptide(L)'
;MTTFQQIVLKCPYCYHLMSDYELSSFTIRGSTLYSDGKSVTQPYLQTGKAIKVCSSCNRPFWFEDAVIDREPDFQEINSLEDALDIYDLPLLRGENQPEGKIKYYNKLLKEGFANTNERKYYLRVRLWWAINDLVRDPFSLKNMLRTKAKFHIFRKYIQNKREQNILFKNLKNIFTENLSQLILLLDTENEDDLIILAEIYRETGKFRKAKHAIGKLQQTDGSVTRKIKKAVLFRKKKVLKV
;
A
#
# COMPACT_ATOMS: atom_id res chain seq x y z
N MET A 1 17.80 15.58 -10.98
CA MET A 1 17.29 16.56 -10.00
C MET A 1 15.87 16.14 -9.68
N THR A 2 15.46 16.12 -8.41
CA THR A 2 14.05 15.88 -8.06
C THR A 2 13.32 17.20 -8.18
N THR A 3 12.20 17.24 -8.92
CA THR A 3 11.40 18.45 -9.09
C THR A 3 10.00 18.24 -8.52
N PHE A 4 9.46 19.29 -7.92
CA PHE A 4 8.12 19.32 -7.37
C PHE A 4 7.35 20.44 -8.04
N GLN A 5 6.08 20.20 -8.32
CA GLN A 5 5.14 21.21 -8.79
C GLN A 5 4.17 21.49 -7.64
N GLN A 6 4.07 22.75 -7.25
CA GLN A 6 3.14 23.16 -6.21
C GLN A 6 1.73 23.24 -6.81
N ILE A 7 0.75 22.76 -6.06
CA ILE A 7 -0.66 22.74 -6.45
C ILE A 7 -1.51 23.28 -5.30
N VAL A 8 -2.68 23.82 -5.64
CA VAL A 8 -3.65 24.29 -4.65
C VAL A 8 -4.84 23.33 -4.63
N LEU A 9 -5.18 22.90 -3.42
CA LEU A 9 -6.31 22.02 -3.16
C LEU A 9 -7.41 22.79 -2.45
N LYS A 10 -8.68 22.52 -2.79
CA LYS A 10 -9.86 23.00 -2.07
C LYS A 10 -10.52 21.83 -1.36
N CYS A 11 -10.61 21.88 -0.04
CA CYS A 11 -11.29 20.82 0.70
C CYS A 11 -12.76 20.70 0.27
N PRO A 12 -13.26 19.51 -0.12
CA PRO A 12 -14.63 19.35 -0.58
C PRO A 12 -15.68 19.49 0.55
N TYR A 13 -15.25 19.55 1.81
CA TYR A 13 -16.15 19.62 2.97
C TYR A 13 -16.25 21.01 3.60
N CYS A 14 -15.12 21.70 3.78
CA CYS A 14 -15.07 23.03 4.40
C CYS A 14 -14.61 24.14 3.45
N TYR A 15 -14.27 23.82 2.20
CA TYR A 15 -13.79 24.75 1.18
C TYR A 15 -12.49 25.50 1.52
N HIS A 16 -11.80 25.10 2.59
CA HIS A 16 -10.48 25.62 2.93
C HIS A 16 -9.46 25.33 1.82
N LEU A 17 -8.68 26.34 1.46
CA LEU A 17 -7.60 26.24 0.47
C LEU A 17 -6.32 25.78 1.16
N MET A 18 -5.62 24.84 0.54
CA MET A 18 -4.39 24.26 1.06
C MET A 18 -3.36 24.12 -0.06
N SER A 19 -2.07 24.17 0.27
CA SER A 19 -0.99 23.81 -0.64
C SER A 19 -0.70 22.32 -0.58
N ASP A 20 -0.24 21.76 -1.70
CA ASP A 20 0.40 20.43 -1.75
C ASP A 20 1.46 20.43 -2.86
N TYR A 21 2.24 19.35 -2.92
CA TYR A 21 3.30 19.17 -3.91
C TYR A 21 3.09 17.89 -4.72
N GLU A 22 2.97 18.06 -6.02
CA GLU A 22 3.07 16.97 -6.98
C GLU A 22 4.53 16.70 -7.33
N LEU A 23 4.90 15.42 -7.36
CA LEU A 23 6.26 15.03 -7.69
C LEU A 23 6.37 14.93 -9.20
N SER A 24 6.93 15.95 -9.85
CA SER A 24 6.97 16.04 -11.31
C SER A 24 8.10 15.22 -11.94
N SER A 25 9.27 15.16 -11.29
CA SER A 25 10.35 14.27 -11.73
C SER A 25 11.21 13.77 -10.59
N PHE A 26 11.69 12.54 -10.71
CA PHE A 26 12.59 11.91 -9.76
C PHE A 26 13.32 10.74 -10.42
N THR A 27 14.45 10.33 -9.84
CA THR A 27 15.24 9.19 -10.32
C THR A 27 15.08 8.00 -9.37
N ILE A 28 14.57 6.88 -9.88
CA ILE A 28 14.55 5.60 -9.15
C ILE A 28 15.93 4.95 -9.27
N ARG A 29 16.65 4.84 -8.16
CA ARG A 29 17.93 4.12 -8.08
C ARG A 29 17.73 2.61 -7.94
N GLY A 30 16.59 2.18 -7.43
CA GLY A 30 16.24 0.78 -7.29
C GLY A 30 14.76 0.60 -7.01
N SER A 31 14.21 -0.52 -7.45
CA SER A 31 12.85 -0.93 -7.13
C SER A 31 12.83 -2.39 -6.70
N THR A 32 11.91 -2.73 -5.81
CA THR A 32 11.59 -4.11 -5.44
C THR A 32 10.11 -4.30 -5.67
N LEU A 33 9.76 -5.18 -6.61
CA LEU A 33 8.39 -5.61 -6.84
C LEU A 33 8.07 -6.79 -5.94
N TYR A 34 6.87 -6.78 -5.37
CA TYR A 34 6.32 -7.87 -4.59
C TYR A 34 5.21 -8.57 -5.35
N SER A 35 4.97 -9.84 -5.00
CA SER A 35 3.99 -10.69 -5.70
C SER A 35 2.54 -10.26 -5.53
N ASP A 36 2.25 -9.41 -4.54
CA ASP A 36 0.95 -8.74 -4.35
C ASP A 36 0.85 -7.39 -5.07
N GLY A 37 1.71 -7.15 -6.07
CA GLY A 37 1.69 -5.94 -6.90
C GLY A 37 2.31 -4.71 -6.25
N LYS A 38 2.67 -4.77 -4.95
CA LYS A 38 3.33 -3.63 -4.30
C LYS A 38 4.72 -3.42 -4.88
N SER A 39 5.03 -2.20 -5.29
CA SER A 39 6.39 -1.78 -5.61
C SER A 39 6.95 -0.89 -4.49
N VAL A 40 8.19 -1.12 -4.10
CA VAL A 40 8.95 -0.27 -3.16
C VAL A 40 10.18 0.25 -3.88
N THR A 41 10.32 1.56 -3.97
CA THR A 41 11.40 2.24 -4.69
C THR A 41 12.44 2.83 -3.74
N GLN A 42 13.61 3.17 -4.29
CA GLN A 42 14.65 3.97 -3.66
C GLN A 42 14.95 5.18 -4.55
N PRO A 43 14.69 6.43 -4.10
CA PRO A 43 14.09 6.80 -2.82
C PRO A 43 12.66 6.26 -2.66
N TYR A 44 12.21 6.16 -1.41
CA TYR A 44 10.86 5.69 -1.10
C TYR A 44 9.83 6.69 -1.65
N LEU A 45 9.07 6.25 -2.64
CA LEU A 45 7.94 7.02 -3.14
C LEU A 45 6.70 6.65 -2.35
N GLN A 46 6.05 7.66 -1.80
CA GLN A 46 4.73 7.47 -1.23
C GLN A 46 3.74 7.22 -2.36
N THR A 47 3.41 5.95 -2.61
CA THR A 47 2.40 5.59 -3.60
C THR A 47 0.97 5.93 -3.16
N GLY A 48 0.77 6.68 -2.07
CA GLY A 48 -0.50 6.85 -1.36
C GLY A 48 -1.21 8.18 -1.56
N LYS A 49 -0.88 8.96 -2.60
CA LYS A 49 -1.37 10.34 -2.77
C LYS A 49 -2.88 10.48 -3.03
N ALA A 50 -3.60 9.38 -3.28
CA ALA A 50 -5.02 9.45 -3.60
C ALA A 50 -5.89 9.97 -2.45
N ILE A 51 -5.41 9.92 -1.20
CA ILE A 51 -6.16 10.36 -0.02
C ILE A 51 -5.33 11.37 0.75
N LYS A 52 -5.93 12.53 0.99
CA LYS A 52 -5.38 13.63 1.79
C LYS A 52 -6.29 13.91 2.98
N VAL A 53 -5.79 14.68 3.93
CA VAL A 53 -6.52 15.13 5.11
C VAL A 53 -6.44 16.64 5.18
N CYS A 54 -7.59 17.29 5.38
CA CYS A 54 -7.64 18.75 5.43
C CYS A 54 -6.99 19.27 6.71
N SER A 55 -6.07 20.24 6.61
CA SER A 55 -5.41 20.87 7.76
C SER A 55 -6.39 21.57 8.70
N SER A 56 -7.43 22.21 8.13
CA SER A 56 -8.45 22.94 8.88
C SER A 56 -9.49 22.02 9.55
N CYS A 57 -10.18 21.15 8.80
CA CYS A 57 -11.29 20.36 9.34
C CYS A 57 -10.92 18.91 9.73
N ASN A 58 -9.69 18.47 9.46
CA ASN A 58 -9.18 17.12 9.74
C ASN A 58 -9.98 15.97 9.10
N ARG A 59 -10.81 16.25 8.08
CA ARG A 59 -11.54 15.21 7.35
C ARG A 59 -10.70 14.67 6.19
N PRO A 60 -10.68 13.34 5.97
CA PRO A 60 -10.04 12.75 4.81
C PRO A 60 -10.86 13.05 3.55
N PHE A 61 -10.19 13.28 2.42
CA PHE A 61 -10.81 13.48 1.12
C PHE A 61 -9.98 12.81 0.01
N TRP A 62 -10.62 12.50 -1.11
CA TRP A 62 -9.92 12.02 -2.30
C TRP A 62 -9.23 13.20 -2.97
N PHE A 63 -7.95 13.04 -3.29
CA PHE A 63 -7.13 14.08 -3.90
C PHE A 63 -7.79 14.68 -5.14
N GLU A 64 -8.31 13.82 -6.03
CA GLU A 64 -9.01 14.20 -7.26
C GLU A 64 -10.24 15.08 -7.02
N ASP A 65 -10.93 14.93 -5.88
CA ASP A 65 -12.13 15.73 -5.55
C ASP A 65 -11.76 17.16 -5.06
N ALA A 66 -10.47 17.43 -4.84
CA ALA A 66 -9.98 18.68 -4.26
C ALA A 66 -9.10 19.51 -5.21
N VAL A 67 -8.73 18.98 -6.38
CA VAL A 67 -7.93 19.72 -7.36
C VAL A 67 -8.76 20.87 -7.96
N ILE A 68 -8.16 22.05 -8.05
CA ILE A 68 -8.77 23.23 -8.68
C ILE A 68 -8.06 23.49 -10.01
N ASP A 69 -8.82 23.68 -11.09
CA ASP A 69 -8.32 24.11 -12.40
C ASP A 69 -8.03 25.63 -12.40
N ARG A 70 -7.09 26.07 -11.56
CA ARG A 70 -6.63 27.46 -11.54
C ARG A 70 -5.12 27.46 -11.40
N GLU A 71 -4.42 28.21 -12.27
CA GLU A 71 -3.02 28.56 -12.04
C GLU A 71 -2.94 29.45 -10.80
N PRO A 72 -2.31 28.95 -9.72
CA PRO A 72 -2.28 29.71 -8.48
C PRO A 72 -1.21 30.81 -8.54
N ASP A 73 -1.51 31.98 -7.96
CA ASP A 73 -0.51 33.03 -7.78
C ASP A 73 0.52 32.56 -6.73
N PHE A 74 1.81 32.56 -7.07
CA PHE A 74 2.90 32.18 -6.17
C PHE A 74 2.83 32.88 -4.81
N GLN A 75 2.36 34.13 -4.76
CA GLN A 75 2.21 34.85 -3.49
C GLN A 75 1.07 34.28 -2.64
N GLU A 76 -0.05 33.90 -3.25
CA GLU A 76 -1.18 33.27 -2.55
C GLU A 76 -0.75 31.93 -1.95
N ILE A 77 -0.02 31.09 -2.70
CA ILE A 77 0.28 29.71 -2.27
C ILE A 77 1.17 29.68 -1.02
N ASN A 78 2.16 30.57 -0.92
CA ASN A 78 3.07 30.62 0.22
C ASN A 78 2.37 30.97 1.55
N SER A 79 1.13 31.46 1.49
CA SER A 79 0.31 31.75 2.66
C SER A 79 -0.64 30.62 3.05
N LEU A 80 -0.78 29.59 2.22
CA LEU A 80 -1.68 28.46 2.47
C LEU A 80 -1.02 27.44 3.40
N GLU A 81 -1.85 26.77 4.19
CA GLU A 81 -1.42 25.61 4.97
C GLU A 81 -1.28 24.38 4.06
N ASP A 82 -0.30 23.51 4.36
CA ASP A 82 -0.15 22.27 3.61
C ASP A 82 -1.27 21.27 3.93
N ALA A 83 -1.78 20.60 2.89
CA ALA A 83 -2.66 19.46 3.05
C ALA A 83 -1.90 18.31 3.73
N LEU A 84 -2.53 17.70 4.73
CA LEU A 84 -1.92 16.62 5.50
C LEU A 84 -2.01 15.30 4.73
N ASP A 85 -0.94 14.50 4.79
CA ASP A 85 -0.97 13.11 4.37
C ASP A 85 -1.43 12.19 5.51
N ILE A 86 -1.77 10.96 5.14
CA ILE A 86 -2.09 9.90 6.10
C ILE A 86 -0.99 9.77 7.16
N TYR A 87 0.29 9.95 6.78
CA TYR A 87 1.45 9.82 7.66
C TYR A 87 1.62 10.96 8.67
N ASP A 88 0.98 12.11 8.44
CA ASP A 88 1.06 13.24 9.36
C ASP A 88 0.11 13.08 10.55
N LEU A 89 -0.87 12.17 10.42
CA LEU A 89 -1.85 11.88 11.45
C LEU A 89 -1.19 11.38 12.74
N PRO A 90 -1.62 11.86 13.93
CA PRO A 90 -1.07 11.44 15.21
C PRO A 90 -1.09 9.91 15.43
N LEU A 91 -2.12 9.23 14.92
CA LEU A 91 -2.26 7.77 15.00
C LEU A 91 -1.11 7.00 14.33
N LEU A 92 -0.38 7.64 13.40
CA LEU A 92 0.71 7.03 12.64
C LEU A 92 2.09 7.48 13.11
N ARG A 93 2.14 8.23 14.22
CA ARG A 93 3.38 8.61 14.88
C ARG A 93 3.74 7.56 15.93
N GLY A 94 4.99 7.11 15.96
CA GLY A 94 5.52 6.19 16.98
C GLY A 94 5.56 4.70 16.58
N GLU A 95 5.81 3.84 17.57
CA GLU A 95 6.08 2.40 17.37
C GLU A 95 4.86 1.62 16.82
N ASN A 96 3.64 2.13 17.07
CA ASN A 96 2.39 1.51 16.63
C ASN A 96 1.93 1.93 15.23
N GLN A 97 2.80 2.62 14.46
CA GLN A 97 2.47 3.11 13.12
C GLN A 97 1.86 2.03 12.18
N PRO A 98 2.35 0.77 12.13
CA PRO A 98 1.76 -0.24 11.25
C PRO A 98 0.30 -0.56 11.61
N GLU A 99 0.00 -0.70 12.90
CA GLU A 99 -1.35 -0.98 13.38
C GLU A 99 -2.29 0.22 13.13
N GLY A 100 -1.82 1.44 13.41
CA GLY A 100 -2.57 2.66 13.15
C GLY A 100 -2.98 2.77 11.68
N LYS A 101 -2.06 2.45 10.76
CA LYS A 101 -2.30 2.52 9.31
C LYS A 101 -3.37 1.51 8.86
N ILE A 102 -3.32 0.30 9.41
CA ILE A 102 -4.31 -0.76 9.12
C ILE A 102 -5.69 -0.36 9.66
N LYS A 103 -5.74 0.16 10.91
CA LYS A 103 -6.98 0.65 11.53
C LYS A 103 -7.58 1.80 10.72
N TYR A 104 -6.75 2.73 10.24
CA TYR A 104 -7.18 3.86 9.45
C TYR A 104 -7.86 3.44 8.13
N TYR A 105 -7.22 2.59 7.31
CA TYR A 105 -7.85 2.12 6.07
C TYR A 105 -9.11 1.30 6.32
N ASN A 106 -9.11 0.45 7.36
CA ASN A 106 -10.29 -0.32 7.72
C ASN A 106 -11.45 0.58 8.17
N LYS A 107 -11.16 1.67 8.88
CA LYS A 107 -12.15 2.68 9.28
C LYS A 107 -12.77 3.35 8.05
N LEU A 108 -11.96 3.82 7.10
CA LEU A 108 -12.46 4.43 5.86
C LEU A 108 -13.38 3.50 5.07
N LEU A 109 -13.04 2.21 4.97
CA LEU A 109 -13.89 1.21 4.32
C LEU A 109 -15.23 1.01 5.04
N LYS A 110 -15.23 0.98 6.39
CA LYS A 110 -16.45 0.81 7.19
C LYS A 110 -17.37 2.02 7.14
N GLU A 111 -16.81 3.23 7.06
CA GLU A 111 -17.55 4.49 6.97
C GLU A 111 -18.11 4.76 5.57
N GLY A 112 -17.83 3.89 4.59
CA GLY A 112 -18.30 4.09 3.22
C GLY A 112 -17.58 5.23 2.49
N PHE A 113 -16.37 5.60 2.92
CA PHE A 113 -15.57 6.68 2.31
C PHE A 113 -15.30 6.46 0.81
N ALA A 114 -15.22 5.20 0.38
CA ALA A 114 -15.11 4.83 -1.02
C ALA A 114 -16.49 4.67 -1.68
N ASN A 115 -16.92 5.69 -2.40
CA ASN A 115 -18.19 5.76 -3.11
C ASN A 115 -18.20 5.03 -4.47
N THR A 116 -17.03 4.77 -5.09
CA THR A 116 -16.91 4.04 -6.37
C THR A 116 -16.21 2.69 -6.19
N ASN A 117 -16.37 1.78 -7.17
CA ASN A 117 -15.67 0.47 -7.13
C ASN A 117 -14.15 0.63 -7.21
N GLU A 118 -13.66 1.58 -7.99
CA GLU A 118 -12.22 1.90 -8.09
C GLU A 118 -11.66 2.41 -6.76
N ARG A 119 -12.37 3.33 -6.08
CA ARG A 119 -12.01 3.82 -4.75
C ARG A 119 -12.02 2.71 -3.70
N LYS A 120 -12.98 1.78 -3.78
CA LYS A 120 -13.05 0.60 -2.92
C LYS A 120 -11.85 -0.31 -3.19
N TYR A 121 -11.58 -0.60 -4.45
CA TYR A 121 -10.45 -1.40 -4.89
C TYR A 121 -9.13 -0.83 -4.35
N TYR A 122 -8.90 0.48 -4.54
CA TYR A 122 -7.74 1.18 -4.01
C TYR A 122 -7.58 0.98 -2.50
N LEU A 123 -8.61 1.30 -1.70
CA LEU A 123 -8.53 1.14 -0.24
C LEU A 123 -8.27 -0.31 0.19
N ARG A 124 -8.89 -1.28 -0.48
CA ARG A 124 -8.71 -2.71 -0.17
C ARG A 124 -7.30 -3.19 -0.49
N VAL A 125 -6.72 -2.75 -1.60
CA VAL A 125 -5.31 -3.01 -1.95
C VAL A 125 -4.37 -2.36 -0.93
N ARG A 126 -4.65 -1.12 -0.50
CA ARG A 126 -3.85 -0.44 0.54
C ARG A 126 -3.90 -1.15 1.88
N LEU A 127 -5.07 -1.61 2.29
CA LEU A 127 -5.26 -2.39 3.51
C LEU A 127 -4.55 -3.74 3.40
N TRP A 128 -4.66 -4.42 2.27
CA TRP A 128 -3.95 -5.68 1.99
C TRP A 128 -2.44 -5.49 2.11
N TRP A 129 -1.88 -4.48 1.44
CA TRP A 129 -0.46 -4.16 1.51
C TRP A 129 0.01 -3.78 2.90
N ALA A 130 -0.78 -3.01 3.66
CA ALA A 130 -0.43 -2.60 5.01
C ALA A 130 -0.37 -3.80 5.97
N ILE A 131 -1.28 -4.76 5.84
CA ILE A 131 -1.23 -6.00 6.62
C ILE A 131 -0.06 -6.88 6.19
N ASN A 132 0.18 -6.99 4.88
CA ASN A 132 1.31 -7.75 4.34
C ASN A 132 2.67 -7.17 4.75
N ASP A 133 2.78 -5.85 4.96
CA ASP A 133 4.00 -5.21 5.46
C ASP A 133 4.45 -5.76 6.82
N LEU A 134 3.53 -6.24 7.67
CA LEU A 134 3.86 -6.87 8.95
C LEU A 134 4.68 -8.16 8.76
N VAL A 135 4.38 -8.91 7.71
CA VAL A 135 4.99 -10.22 7.45
C VAL A 135 6.07 -10.16 6.37
N ARG A 136 6.15 -9.09 5.58
CA ARG A 136 7.26 -8.83 4.65
C ARG A 136 8.59 -8.85 5.40
N ASP A 137 9.61 -9.37 4.74
CA ASP A 137 10.96 -9.39 5.28
C ASP A 137 11.76 -8.23 4.64
N PRO A 138 11.94 -7.11 5.35
CA PRO A 138 12.74 -6.01 4.83
C PRO A 138 14.22 -6.41 4.77
N PHE A 139 14.68 -7.32 5.65
CA PHE A 139 16.08 -7.66 5.79
C PHE A 139 16.41 -9.00 5.13
N SER A 140 17.33 -8.97 4.17
CA SER A 140 18.00 -10.21 3.75
C SER A 140 18.92 -10.67 4.88
N LEU A 141 18.63 -11.83 5.48
CA LEU A 141 19.53 -12.49 6.47
C LEU A 141 20.98 -12.54 5.98
N LYS A 142 21.21 -12.66 4.66
CA LYS A 142 22.55 -12.63 4.07
C LYS A 142 23.29 -11.31 4.31
N ASN A 143 22.58 -10.19 4.28
CA ASN A 143 23.17 -8.86 4.53
C ASN A 143 23.51 -8.68 6.01
N MET A 144 22.69 -9.24 6.89
CA MET A 144 22.91 -9.19 8.34
C MET A 144 24.03 -10.13 8.81
N LEU A 145 24.27 -11.25 8.13
CA LEU A 145 25.43 -12.11 8.38
C LEU A 145 26.73 -11.53 7.80
N ARG A 146 26.63 -10.77 6.69
CA ARG A 146 27.79 -10.11 6.06
C ARG A 146 28.28 -8.90 6.84
N THR A 147 27.35 -8.13 7.39
CA THR A 147 27.69 -7.14 8.39
C THR A 147 28.06 -7.90 9.66
N LYS A 148 29.13 -7.54 10.38
CA LYS A 148 29.35 -8.03 11.75
C LYS A 148 28.30 -7.43 12.70
N ALA A 149 27.02 -7.50 12.31
CA ALA A 149 25.91 -6.90 13.00
C ALA A 149 25.90 -7.47 14.41
N LYS A 150 26.06 -6.58 15.39
CA LYS A 150 26.14 -6.96 16.81
C LYS A 150 24.91 -7.82 17.14
N PHE A 151 25.11 -8.89 17.90
CA PHE A 151 24.06 -9.82 18.35
C PHE A 151 22.79 -9.10 18.87
N HIS A 152 22.96 -7.93 19.49
CA HIS A 152 21.86 -7.07 19.93
C HIS A 152 20.92 -6.61 18.80
N ILE A 153 21.43 -6.24 17.61
CA ILE A 153 20.62 -5.84 16.45
C ILE A 153 19.77 -7.02 15.97
N PHE A 154 20.38 -8.22 15.90
CA PHE A 154 19.66 -9.44 15.55
C PHE A 154 18.56 -9.77 16.54
N ARG A 155 18.84 -9.67 17.85
CA ARG A 155 17.84 -9.88 18.92
C ARG A 155 16.68 -8.90 18.78
N LYS A 156 16.96 -7.61 18.55
CA LYS A 156 15.94 -6.58 18.32
C LYS A 156 15.11 -6.88 17.06
N TYR A 157 15.75 -7.31 15.97
CA TYR A 157 15.03 -7.73 14.76
C TYR A 157 14.11 -8.92 15.01
N ILE A 158 14.58 -9.97 15.69
CA ILE A 158 13.73 -11.13 16.04
C ILE A 158 12.56 -10.71 16.91
N GLN A 159 12.80 -9.85 17.90
CA GLN A 159 11.75 -9.34 18.78
C GLN A 159 10.68 -8.59 17.97
N ASN A 160 11.08 -7.61 17.16
CA ASN A 160 10.17 -6.89 16.28
C ASN A 160 9.40 -7.85 15.35
N LYS A 161 10.05 -8.89 14.84
CA LYS A 161 9.38 -9.88 13.98
C LYS A 161 8.35 -10.71 14.74
N ARG A 162 8.60 -11.04 16.00
CA ARG A 162 7.61 -11.72 16.86
C ARG A 162 6.41 -10.82 17.12
N GLU A 163 6.64 -9.56 17.48
CA GLU A 163 5.59 -8.56 17.70
C GLU A 163 4.73 -8.36 16.44
N GLN A 164 5.36 -8.20 15.27
CA GLN A 164 4.65 -8.11 13.99
C GLN A 164 3.84 -9.37 13.66
N ASN A 165 4.36 -10.56 13.96
CA ASN A 165 3.62 -11.80 13.75
C ASN A 165 2.42 -11.93 14.70
N ILE A 166 2.54 -11.47 15.95
CA ILE A 166 1.42 -11.42 16.91
C ILE A 166 0.36 -10.45 16.38
N LEU A 167 0.78 -9.25 15.96
CA LEU A 167 -0.13 -8.26 15.39
C LEU A 167 -0.84 -8.79 14.13
N PHE A 168 -0.12 -9.46 13.23
CA PHE A 168 -0.71 -10.11 12.05
C PHE A 168 -1.76 -11.16 12.42
N LYS A 169 -1.50 -11.98 13.45
CA LYS A 169 -2.49 -12.96 13.94
C LYS A 169 -3.75 -12.28 14.45
N ASN A 170 -3.62 -11.17 15.18
CA ASN A 170 -4.75 -10.40 15.69
C ASN A 170 -5.56 -9.77 14.55
N LEU A 171 -4.91 -9.38 13.46
CA LEU A 171 -5.54 -8.76 12.30
C LEU A 171 -6.00 -9.76 11.22
N LYS A 172 -5.88 -11.07 11.48
CA LYS A 172 -6.16 -12.12 10.50
C LYS A 172 -7.61 -12.07 9.98
N ASN A 173 -8.58 -11.75 10.82
CA ASN A 173 -9.98 -11.68 10.41
C ASN A 173 -10.20 -10.51 9.42
N ILE A 174 -9.69 -9.32 9.75
CA ILE A 174 -9.71 -8.14 8.86
C ILE A 174 -9.04 -8.46 7.53
N PHE A 175 -7.90 -9.15 7.57
CA PHE A 175 -7.20 -9.59 6.37
C PHE A 175 -8.06 -10.50 5.48
N THR A 176 -8.64 -11.57 6.05
CA THR A 176 -9.44 -12.51 5.28
C THR A 176 -10.74 -11.92 4.74
N GLU A 177 -11.37 -11.03 5.52
CA GLU A 177 -12.58 -10.32 5.11
C GLU A 177 -12.25 -9.35 3.96
N ASN A 178 -11.19 -8.55 4.12
CA ASN A 178 -10.75 -7.61 3.09
C ASN A 178 -10.44 -8.32 1.77
N LEU A 179 -9.71 -9.45 1.83
CA LEU A 179 -9.39 -10.23 0.64
C LEU A 179 -10.62 -10.85 -0.02
N SER A 180 -11.60 -11.31 0.77
CA SER A 180 -12.84 -11.87 0.23
C SER A 180 -13.65 -10.82 -0.51
N GLN A 181 -13.70 -9.59 0.01
CA GLN A 181 -14.36 -8.47 -0.63
C GLN A 181 -13.58 -7.94 -1.84
N LEU A 182 -12.24 -7.97 -1.80
CA LEU A 182 -11.41 -7.58 -2.93
C LEU A 182 -11.63 -8.51 -4.13
N ILE A 183 -11.79 -9.82 -3.91
CA ILE A 183 -12.13 -10.78 -4.97
C ILE A 183 -13.40 -10.38 -5.74
N LEU A 184 -14.39 -9.78 -5.07
CA LEU A 184 -15.65 -9.37 -5.71
C LEU A 184 -15.49 -8.17 -6.65
N LEU A 185 -14.37 -7.45 -6.56
CA LEU A 185 -14.08 -6.27 -7.39
C LEU A 185 -13.19 -6.60 -8.59
N LEU A 186 -12.64 -7.83 -8.66
CA LEU A 186 -11.72 -8.24 -9.71
C LEU A 186 -12.48 -8.78 -10.91
N ASP A 187 -12.09 -8.35 -12.09
CA ASP A 187 -12.59 -8.88 -13.36
C ASP A 187 -11.80 -10.14 -13.74
N THR A 188 -12.52 -11.25 -13.97
CA THR A 188 -11.87 -12.53 -14.33
C THR A 188 -11.51 -12.64 -15.81
N GLU A 189 -11.92 -11.67 -16.63
CA GLU A 189 -11.54 -11.57 -18.04
C GLU A 189 -10.23 -10.78 -18.22
N ASN A 190 -9.90 -9.90 -17.27
CA ASN A 190 -8.65 -9.15 -17.24
C ASN A 190 -7.48 -10.00 -16.69
N GLU A 191 -6.37 -10.08 -17.43
CA GLU A 191 -5.20 -10.87 -17.05
C GLU A 191 -4.50 -10.36 -15.79
N ASP A 192 -4.42 -9.04 -15.58
CA ASP A 192 -3.79 -8.45 -14.39
C ASP A 192 -4.59 -8.80 -13.13
N ASP A 193 -5.91 -8.76 -13.22
CA ASP A 193 -6.81 -9.14 -12.14
C ASP A 193 -6.75 -10.64 -11.85
N LEU A 194 -6.54 -11.49 -12.86
CA LEU A 194 -6.29 -12.92 -12.67
C LEU A 194 -4.99 -13.19 -11.89
N ILE A 195 -3.94 -12.38 -12.10
CA ILE A 195 -2.69 -12.47 -11.32
C ILE A 195 -2.96 -12.10 -9.86
N ILE A 196 -3.67 -11.01 -9.62
CA ILE A 196 -4.04 -10.57 -8.27
C ILE A 196 -4.93 -11.63 -7.59
N LEU A 197 -5.93 -12.15 -8.30
CA LEU A 197 -6.84 -13.18 -7.81
C LEU A 197 -6.08 -14.45 -7.40
N ALA A 198 -5.13 -14.87 -8.23
CA ALA A 198 -4.27 -16.01 -7.93
C ALA A 198 -3.44 -15.79 -6.66
N GLU A 199 -2.91 -14.59 -6.48
CA GLU A 199 -2.13 -14.21 -5.31
C GLU A 199 -2.99 -14.21 -4.04
N ILE A 200 -4.19 -13.62 -4.09
CA ILE A 200 -5.15 -13.66 -2.99
C ILE A 200 -5.47 -15.12 -2.59
N TYR A 201 -5.73 -15.99 -3.58
CA TYR A 201 -5.96 -17.40 -3.31
C TYR A 201 -4.74 -18.11 -2.74
N ARG A 202 -3.52 -17.75 -3.15
CA ARG A 202 -2.27 -18.31 -2.62
C ARG A 202 -2.08 -17.91 -1.15
N GLU A 203 -2.25 -16.64 -0.81
CA GLU A 203 -2.08 -16.12 0.55
C GLU A 203 -3.13 -16.67 1.52
N THR A 204 -4.36 -16.83 1.05
CA THR A 204 -5.44 -17.48 1.83
C THR A 204 -5.32 -19.01 1.90
N GLY A 205 -4.34 -19.61 1.21
CA GLY A 205 -4.10 -21.06 1.19
C GLY A 205 -5.01 -21.87 0.28
N LYS A 206 -5.83 -21.22 -0.55
CA LYS A 206 -6.70 -21.83 -1.56
C LYS A 206 -5.91 -22.16 -2.84
N PHE A 207 -4.83 -22.94 -2.72
CA PHE A 207 -3.87 -23.18 -3.81
C PHE A 207 -4.46 -23.80 -5.07
N ARG A 208 -5.52 -24.62 -4.96
CA ARG A 208 -6.22 -25.16 -6.14
C ARG A 208 -6.86 -24.05 -6.97
N LYS A 209 -7.51 -23.08 -6.31
CA LYS A 209 -8.09 -21.90 -6.97
C LYS A 209 -7.01 -20.99 -7.54
N ALA A 210 -5.90 -20.80 -6.81
CA ALA A 210 -4.75 -20.06 -7.32
C ALA A 210 -4.18 -20.68 -8.60
N LYS A 211 -4.00 -22.01 -8.62
CA LYS A 211 -3.54 -22.76 -9.81
C LYS A 211 -4.50 -22.57 -10.99
N HIS A 212 -5.81 -22.64 -10.72
CA HIS A 212 -6.83 -22.44 -11.74
C HIS A 212 -6.81 -21.03 -12.33
N ALA A 213 -6.77 -19.99 -11.49
CA ALA A 213 -6.69 -18.59 -11.93
C ALA A 213 -5.47 -18.34 -12.83
N ILE A 214 -4.29 -18.82 -12.42
CA ILE A 214 -3.06 -18.69 -13.22
C ILE A 214 -3.12 -19.50 -14.53
N GLY A 215 -3.85 -20.63 -14.54
CA GLY A 215 -4.01 -21.46 -15.73
C GLY A 215 -4.83 -20.81 -16.84
N LYS A 216 -5.60 -19.75 -16.52
CA LYS A 216 -6.38 -18.98 -17.49
C LYS A 216 -5.57 -17.92 -18.25
N LEU A 217 -4.38 -17.55 -17.76
CA LEU A 217 -3.54 -16.55 -18.39
C LEU A 217 -3.07 -17.07 -19.77
N GLN A 218 -3.30 -16.29 -20.82
CA GLN A 218 -2.88 -16.65 -22.18
C GLN A 218 -1.36 -16.50 -22.31
N GLN A 219 -0.80 -15.46 -21.69
CA GLN A 219 0.65 -15.24 -21.65
C GLN A 219 1.27 -15.77 -20.34
N THR A 220 2.10 -16.80 -20.47
CA THR A 220 2.68 -17.47 -19.29
C THR A 220 4.09 -17.03 -18.91
N ASP A 221 4.72 -16.17 -19.70
CA ASP A 221 6.19 -16.10 -19.74
C ASP A 221 6.80 -14.96 -18.91
N GLY A 222 5.94 -14.09 -18.36
CA GLY A 222 6.33 -13.08 -17.39
C GLY A 222 7.10 -13.67 -16.20
N SER A 223 8.17 -13.00 -15.78
CA SER A 223 8.97 -13.39 -14.62
C SER A 223 8.11 -13.48 -13.34
N VAL A 224 7.13 -12.59 -13.21
CA VAL A 224 6.13 -12.53 -12.14
C VAL A 224 5.28 -13.79 -12.12
N THR A 225 4.62 -14.10 -13.24
CA THR A 225 3.76 -15.28 -13.39
C THR A 225 4.53 -16.57 -13.10
N ARG A 226 5.77 -16.70 -13.57
CA ARG A 226 6.64 -17.86 -13.27
C ARG A 226 6.94 -17.98 -11.77
N LYS A 227 7.25 -16.88 -11.09
CA LYS A 227 7.51 -16.89 -9.63
C LYS A 227 6.25 -17.24 -8.84
N ILE A 228 5.08 -16.72 -9.21
CA ILE A 228 3.80 -17.03 -8.58
C ILE A 228 3.43 -18.50 -8.84
N LYS A 229 3.55 -19.02 -10.07
CA LYS A 229 3.36 -20.45 -10.40
C LYS A 229 4.19 -21.35 -9.50
N LYS A 230 5.49 -21.05 -9.38
CA LYS A 230 6.40 -21.77 -8.50
C LYS A 230 5.95 -21.70 -7.03
N ALA A 231 5.53 -20.52 -6.57
CA ALA A 231 5.04 -20.32 -5.22
C ALA A 231 3.79 -21.14 -4.89
N VAL A 232 2.84 -21.19 -5.83
CA VAL A 232 1.61 -22.00 -5.74
C VAL A 232 1.94 -23.49 -5.71
N LEU A 233 2.84 -23.95 -6.58
CA LEU A 233 3.30 -25.35 -6.61
C LEU A 233 3.90 -25.78 -5.26
N PHE A 234 4.78 -24.94 -4.70
CA PHE A 234 5.42 -25.19 -3.40
C PHE A 234 4.57 -24.78 -2.20
N ARG A 235 3.30 -24.40 -2.40
CA ARG A 235 2.36 -23.99 -1.34
C ARG A 235 2.91 -22.89 -0.41
N LYS A 236 3.72 -21.98 -0.95
CA LYS A 236 4.26 -20.84 -0.21
C LYS A 236 3.14 -19.82 -0.02
N LYS A 237 2.84 -19.44 1.22
CA LYS A 237 1.80 -18.43 1.55
C LYS A 237 2.32 -17.00 1.67
N LYS A 238 3.59 -16.82 2.04
CA LYS A 238 4.17 -15.49 2.27
C LYS A 238 4.33 -14.72 0.95
N VAL A 239 4.14 -13.41 0.99
CA VAL A 239 4.48 -12.49 -0.11
C VAL A 239 5.92 -12.70 -0.55
N LEU A 240 6.17 -12.67 -1.86
CA LEU A 240 7.47 -12.91 -2.45
C LEU A 240 8.02 -11.63 -3.08
N LYS A 241 9.35 -11.55 -3.18
CA LYS A 241 10.04 -10.58 -4.03
C LYS A 241 10.13 -11.14 -5.45
N VAL A 242 9.71 -10.35 -6.43
CA VAL A 242 9.52 -10.75 -7.81
C VAL A 242 10.55 -10.12 -8.74
#